data_AF-A0A259TWW6-F1
#
_entry.id   AF-A0A259TWW6-F1
#
_cell.length_a   1.000
_cell.length_b   1.000
_cell.length_c   1.000
_cell.angle_alpha   90.00
_cell.angle_beta   90.00
_cell.angle_gamma   90.00
#
_symmetry.space_group_name_H-M   'P 1'
#
loop_
_entity.id
_entity.type
_entity.pdbx_description
1 polymer ?
#
loop_
_entity_poly.entity_id
_entity_poly.type
_entity_poly.pdbx_seq_one_letter_code
_entity_poly.pdbx_strand_id
1 'polypeptide(L)'
;MPSTGTPGVSRGYIVPVGGAEKKTAEMPILKRFVKIAGGGDARIVVIPTASELEDTGDRYVDLFEGLYVEAARSLPITTREHAMEDECVAAIEDATAVFLTGGNQLRLSTILGGSPVAKAIRRRNADGMHVGGTSAGAAILPEHMIAGGRSGHTPRVDGVVMAPGLGLTNRLLIDQHFRQRDRLGRLLTAVSFNPFAVGVGLDEDTAIFLGPDGSFEVVGSGAVTVVDPTGLTYSSMDSAAPKEPVSLIGLQLHLLAEGARYDVETRQAFAPDPSAQ
;
A
#
# COMPACT_ATOMS: atom_id res chain seq x y z
N MET A 1 9.61 -8.81 -7.87
CA MET A 1 8.81 -8.78 -9.11
C MET A 1 7.40 -9.26 -8.84
N PRO A 2 6.36 -8.61 -9.38
CA PRO A 2 4.98 -9.10 -9.31
C PRO A 2 4.83 -10.52 -9.85
N SER A 3 3.83 -11.26 -9.36
CA SER A 3 3.52 -12.59 -9.91
C SER A 3 2.96 -12.43 -11.32
N THR A 4 3.32 -13.33 -12.24
CA THR A 4 2.89 -13.25 -13.65
C THR A 4 1.41 -13.60 -13.86
N GLY A 5 0.76 -14.18 -12.85
CA GLY A 5 -0.65 -14.57 -12.88
C GLY A 5 -0.98 -15.61 -13.95
N THR A 6 -2.27 -15.87 -14.08
CA THR A 6 -2.84 -16.72 -15.13
C THR A 6 -3.02 -15.90 -16.41
N PRO A 7 -2.58 -16.38 -17.59
CA PRO A 7 -2.77 -15.65 -18.85
C PRO A 7 -4.24 -15.28 -19.10
N GLY A 8 -4.50 -14.02 -19.42
CA GLY A 8 -5.85 -13.50 -19.69
C GLY A 8 -6.64 -13.07 -18.45
N VAL A 9 -6.10 -13.25 -17.24
CA VAL A 9 -6.69 -12.73 -16.00
C VAL A 9 -5.98 -11.43 -15.63
N SER A 10 -6.75 -10.37 -15.38
CA SER A 10 -6.21 -9.11 -14.87
C SER A 10 -5.96 -9.20 -13.37
N ARG A 11 -4.88 -8.55 -12.89
CA ARG A 11 -4.64 -8.45 -11.46
C ARG A 11 -5.76 -7.70 -10.74
N GLY A 12 -5.93 -7.98 -9.45
CA GLY A 12 -6.80 -7.20 -8.59
C GLY A 12 -6.23 -5.82 -8.26
N TYR A 13 -7.08 -4.98 -7.68
CA TYR A 13 -6.68 -3.69 -7.14
C TYR A 13 -5.67 -3.84 -6.00
N ILE A 14 -4.75 -2.88 -5.93
CA ILE A 14 -3.83 -2.71 -4.81
C ILE A 14 -4.22 -1.40 -4.12
N VAL A 15 -4.63 -1.48 -2.85
CA VAL A 15 -5.30 -0.38 -2.13
C VAL A 15 -4.52 -0.01 -0.85
N PRO A 16 -3.40 0.70 -0.97
CA PRO A 16 -2.70 1.26 0.19
C PRO A 16 -3.50 2.44 0.79
N VAL A 17 -3.63 2.45 2.11
CA VAL A 17 -4.28 3.49 2.90
C VAL A 17 -3.27 4.13 3.85
N GLY A 18 -3.26 5.46 3.92
CA GLY A 18 -2.26 6.22 4.69
C GLY A 18 -2.35 6.09 6.20
N GLY A 19 -3.32 5.33 6.74
CA GLY A 19 -3.51 5.16 8.18
C GLY A 19 -4.62 6.03 8.74
N ALA A 20 -5.08 5.69 9.94
CA ALA A 20 -6.11 6.42 10.69
C ALA A 20 -7.37 6.74 9.86
N GLU A 21 -7.74 5.84 8.95
CA GLU A 21 -8.93 5.99 8.13
C GLU A 21 -10.20 6.03 8.98
N LYS A 22 -11.21 6.76 8.49
CA LYS A 22 -12.50 6.87 9.17
C LYS A 22 -13.15 5.50 9.31
N LYS A 23 -13.48 5.16 10.56
CA LYS A 23 -14.23 3.96 10.96
C LYS A 23 -15.65 4.29 11.44
N THR A 24 -16.18 5.42 10.97
CA THR A 24 -17.53 5.91 11.24
C THR A 24 -18.46 5.57 10.07
N ALA A 25 -19.75 5.85 10.18
CA ALA A 25 -20.76 5.48 9.19
C ALA A 25 -20.46 5.90 7.73
N GLU A 26 -19.67 6.95 7.51
CA GLU A 26 -19.29 7.36 6.15
C GLU A 26 -18.27 6.41 5.51
N MET A 27 -17.17 6.07 6.21
CA MET A 27 -16.07 5.17 5.82
C MET A 27 -15.87 4.96 4.29
N PRO A 28 -15.59 6.03 3.52
CA PRO A 28 -15.61 5.99 2.05
C PRO A 28 -14.59 5.00 1.46
N ILE A 29 -13.41 4.91 2.07
CA ILE A 29 -12.33 4.01 1.65
C ILE A 29 -12.76 2.54 1.81
N LEU A 30 -13.28 2.15 2.98
CA LEU A 30 -13.70 0.77 3.23
C LEU A 30 -14.92 0.39 2.37
N LYS A 31 -15.89 1.31 2.19
CA LYS A 31 -17.02 1.10 1.28
C LYS A 31 -16.57 0.85 -0.15
N ARG A 32 -15.64 1.67 -0.66
CA ARG A 32 -15.11 1.48 -2.01
C ARG A 32 -14.33 0.17 -2.12
N PHE A 33 -13.57 -0.21 -1.09
CA PHE A 33 -12.88 -1.51 -1.03
C PHE A 33 -13.86 -2.70 -1.08
N VAL A 34 -14.94 -2.66 -0.30
CA VAL A 34 -16.01 -3.68 -0.35
C VAL A 34 -16.66 -3.73 -1.73
N LYS A 35 -16.98 -2.57 -2.31
CA LYS A 35 -17.60 -2.49 -3.64
C LYS A 35 -16.77 -3.20 -4.71
N ILE A 36 -15.46 -2.95 -4.75
CA ILE A 36 -14.59 -3.64 -5.71
C ILE A 36 -14.44 -5.13 -5.37
N ALA A 37 -14.44 -5.51 -4.08
CA ALA A 37 -14.27 -6.88 -3.63
C ALA A 37 -15.46 -7.82 -3.92
N GLY A 38 -16.54 -7.31 -4.52
CA GLY A 38 -17.76 -8.06 -4.83
C GLY A 38 -19.02 -7.53 -4.16
N GLY A 39 -18.91 -6.47 -3.35
CA GLY A 39 -20.05 -5.93 -2.60
C GLY A 39 -20.62 -6.98 -1.64
N GLY A 40 -21.90 -7.32 -1.82
CA GLY A 40 -22.57 -8.35 -1.04
C GLY A 40 -21.92 -9.73 -1.15
N ASP A 41 -21.28 -10.05 -2.28
CA ASP A 41 -20.64 -11.35 -2.50
C ASP A 41 -19.17 -11.38 -2.01
N ALA A 42 -18.70 -10.31 -1.36
CA ALA A 42 -17.32 -10.19 -0.94
C ALA A 42 -16.97 -11.15 0.20
N ARG A 43 -15.82 -11.83 0.07
CA ARG A 43 -15.24 -12.66 1.13
C ARG A 43 -13.88 -12.09 1.51
N ILE A 44 -13.83 -11.40 2.64
CA ILE A 44 -12.68 -10.59 3.05
C ILE A 44 -11.88 -11.32 4.14
N VAL A 45 -10.59 -11.48 3.92
CA VAL A 45 -9.64 -11.94 4.94
C VAL A 45 -8.88 -10.75 5.51
N VAL A 46 -8.99 -10.54 6.81
CA VAL A 46 -8.25 -9.52 7.56
C VAL A 46 -7.00 -10.15 8.15
N ILE A 47 -5.83 -9.57 7.87
CA ILE A 47 -4.55 -10.04 8.43
C ILE A 47 -4.05 -8.99 9.44
N PRO A 48 -4.22 -9.22 10.75
CA PRO A 48 -3.86 -8.27 11.79
C PRO A 48 -2.40 -8.37 12.27
N THR A 49 -1.54 -9.14 11.59
CA THR A 49 -0.16 -9.47 11.98
C THR A 49 0.71 -8.27 12.40
N ALA A 50 0.48 -7.10 11.82
CA ALA A 50 1.21 -5.88 12.15
C ALA A 50 0.92 -5.38 13.57
N SER A 51 -0.31 -5.60 14.05
CA SER A 51 -0.80 -5.06 15.31
C SER A 51 -0.26 -5.85 16.50
N GLU A 52 -0.11 -5.16 17.62
CA GLU A 52 0.14 -5.77 18.93
C GLU A 52 -1.15 -5.92 19.74
N LEU A 53 -2.28 -5.40 19.25
CA LEU A 53 -3.59 -5.51 19.90
C LEU A 53 -4.35 -6.70 19.33
N GLU A 54 -4.74 -7.64 20.19
CA GLU A 54 -5.42 -8.89 19.81
C GLU A 54 -6.78 -8.63 19.12
N ASP A 55 -7.49 -7.58 19.53
CA ASP A 55 -8.83 -7.22 19.02
C ASP A 55 -8.80 -6.52 17.65
N THR A 56 -7.62 -6.24 17.09
CA THR A 56 -7.54 -5.45 15.83
C THR A 56 -8.22 -6.16 14.67
N GLY A 57 -8.05 -7.48 14.57
CA GLY A 57 -8.67 -8.27 13.51
C GLY A 57 -10.19 -8.22 13.59
N ASP A 58 -10.74 -8.49 14.78
CA ASP A 58 -12.18 -8.56 15.05
C ASP A 58 -12.84 -7.21 14.76
N ARG A 59 -12.21 -6.11 15.15
CA ARG A 59 -12.71 -4.75 14.83
C ARG A 59 -12.84 -4.48 13.35
N TYR A 60 -11.97 -5.03 12.49
CA TYR A 60 -12.14 -4.91 11.04
C TYR A 60 -13.17 -5.88 10.49
N VAL A 61 -13.32 -7.07 11.09
CA VAL A 61 -14.40 -8.00 10.75
C VAL A 61 -15.75 -7.31 10.98
N ASP A 62 -15.97 -6.73 12.16
CA ASP A 62 -17.19 -5.97 12.49
C ASP A 62 -17.47 -4.85 11.48
N LEU A 63 -16.43 -4.13 11.04
CA LEU A 63 -16.56 -3.07 10.05
C LEU A 63 -16.98 -3.61 8.67
N PHE A 64 -16.39 -4.72 8.22
CA PHE A 64 -16.74 -5.31 6.93
C PHE A 64 -18.12 -5.99 6.96
N GLU A 65 -18.48 -6.67 8.04
CA GLU A 65 -19.83 -7.21 8.23
C GLU A 65 -20.89 -6.11 8.30
N GLY A 66 -20.57 -4.98 8.95
CA GLY A 66 -21.41 -3.77 8.94
C GLY A 66 -21.56 -3.13 7.55
N LEU A 67 -20.71 -3.52 6.58
CA LEU A 67 -20.82 -3.16 5.16
C LEU A 67 -21.48 -4.25 4.32
N TYR A 68 -22.09 -5.27 4.96
CA TYR A 68 -22.91 -6.31 4.34
C TYR A 68 -22.17 -7.21 3.33
N VAL A 69 -20.92 -7.55 3.63
CA VAL A 69 -20.19 -8.58 2.87
C VAL A 69 -20.72 -9.98 3.18
N GLU A 70 -20.55 -10.93 2.26
CA GLU A 70 -20.93 -12.34 2.45
C GLU A 70 -20.19 -12.95 3.65
N ALA A 71 -18.89 -12.69 3.75
CA ALA A 71 -18.09 -13.13 4.87
C ALA A 71 -16.89 -12.22 5.12
N ALA A 72 -16.60 -11.95 6.38
CA ALA A 72 -15.31 -11.43 6.82
C ALA A 72 -14.72 -12.35 7.88
N ARG A 73 -13.41 -12.56 7.85
CA ARG A 73 -12.71 -13.29 8.92
C ARG A 73 -11.37 -12.67 9.25
N SER A 74 -11.02 -12.72 10.53
CA SER A 74 -9.68 -12.45 11.02
C SER A 74 -8.80 -13.70 10.81
N LEU A 75 -7.62 -13.52 10.23
CA LEU A 75 -6.60 -14.55 10.08
C LEU A 75 -5.34 -14.14 10.87
N PRO A 76 -5.27 -14.45 12.17
CA PRO A 76 -4.19 -14.01 13.06
C PRO A 76 -2.90 -14.82 12.83
N ILE A 77 -2.10 -14.38 11.85
CA ILE A 77 -0.77 -14.93 11.61
C ILE A 77 0.22 -14.22 12.53
N THR A 78 0.38 -14.72 13.75
CA THR A 78 1.20 -14.10 14.81
C THR A 78 2.63 -14.61 14.87
N THR A 79 2.89 -15.76 14.25
CA THR A 79 4.20 -16.43 14.17
C THR A 79 4.54 -16.77 12.72
N ARG A 80 5.82 -17.07 12.47
CA ARG A 80 6.25 -17.51 11.14
C ARG A 80 5.68 -18.88 10.81
N GLU A 81 5.52 -19.74 11.81
CA GLU A 81 4.94 -21.08 11.70
C GLU A 81 3.52 -21.01 11.14
N HIS A 82 2.67 -20.10 11.66
CA HIS A 82 1.31 -19.90 11.13
C HIS A 82 1.33 -19.53 9.63
N ALA A 83 2.31 -18.71 9.21
CA ALA A 83 2.43 -18.31 7.80
C ALA A 83 2.80 -19.47 6.86
N MET A 84 3.22 -20.61 7.42
CA MET A 84 3.56 -21.84 6.70
C MET A 84 2.41 -22.86 6.67
N GLU A 85 1.32 -22.63 7.41
CA GLU A 85 0.20 -23.57 7.52
C GLU A 85 -0.71 -23.55 6.29
N ASP A 86 -1.11 -24.74 5.85
CA ASP A 86 -2.00 -24.91 4.70
C ASP A 86 -3.38 -24.31 4.93
N GLU A 87 -3.87 -24.27 6.18
CA GLU A 87 -5.14 -23.64 6.53
C GLU A 87 -5.11 -22.12 6.28
N CYS A 88 -4.01 -21.45 6.64
CA CYS A 88 -3.82 -20.04 6.34
C CYS A 88 -3.75 -19.80 4.82
N VAL A 89 -3.11 -20.70 4.06
CA VAL A 89 -3.07 -20.60 2.59
C VAL A 89 -4.47 -20.79 2.00
N ALA A 90 -5.18 -21.85 2.38
CA ALA A 90 -6.55 -22.12 1.96
C ALA A 90 -7.46 -20.92 2.26
N ALA A 91 -7.20 -20.22 3.36
CA ALA A 91 -7.96 -19.03 3.70
C ALA A 91 -7.82 -17.90 2.66
N ILE A 92 -6.60 -17.70 2.14
CA ILE A 92 -6.32 -16.72 1.08
C ILE A 92 -6.86 -17.18 -0.27
N GLU A 93 -6.80 -18.49 -0.56
CA GLU A 93 -7.32 -19.05 -1.82
C GLU A 93 -8.82 -18.79 -1.99
N ASP A 94 -9.57 -18.85 -0.89
CA ASP A 94 -11.01 -18.61 -0.87
C ASP A 94 -11.37 -17.11 -0.81
N ALA A 95 -10.43 -16.20 -0.54
CA ALA A 95 -10.76 -14.78 -0.43
C ALA A 95 -11.05 -14.12 -1.80
N THR A 96 -11.98 -13.15 -1.82
CA THR A 96 -12.11 -12.18 -2.92
C THR A 96 -11.22 -10.96 -2.67
N ALA A 97 -10.96 -10.65 -1.40
CA ALA A 97 -10.03 -9.61 -1.00
C ALA A 97 -9.30 -9.91 0.31
N VAL A 98 -8.08 -9.37 0.43
CA VAL A 98 -7.28 -9.39 1.66
C VAL A 98 -7.06 -7.96 2.15
N PHE A 99 -7.22 -7.72 3.44
CA PHE A 99 -6.94 -6.44 4.07
C PHE A 99 -5.90 -6.56 5.19
N LEU A 100 -4.74 -5.91 5.03
CA LEU A 100 -3.66 -5.92 6.03
C LEU A 100 -3.77 -4.71 6.96
N THR A 101 -3.80 -4.93 8.27
CA THR A 101 -4.01 -3.84 9.24
C THR A 101 -2.71 -3.07 9.54
N GLY A 102 -2.85 -1.95 10.25
CA GLY A 102 -1.73 -1.15 10.74
C GLY A 102 -1.01 -1.77 11.94
N GLY A 103 0.14 -1.20 12.30
CA GLY A 103 1.02 -1.65 13.38
C GLY A 103 2.49 -1.54 12.98
N ASN A 104 3.26 -2.62 13.10
CA ASN A 104 4.66 -2.67 12.73
C ASN A 104 4.89 -3.38 11.38
N GLN A 105 5.31 -2.64 10.36
CA GLN A 105 5.58 -3.17 9.01
C GLN A 105 6.77 -4.14 8.93
N LEU A 106 7.77 -4.02 9.81
CA LEU A 106 8.86 -4.99 9.88
C LEU A 106 8.35 -6.33 10.41
N ARG A 107 7.43 -6.32 11.38
CA ARG A 107 6.78 -7.54 11.88
C ARG A 107 6.00 -8.26 10.78
N LEU A 108 5.25 -7.53 9.95
CA LEU A 108 4.59 -8.10 8.77
C LEU A 108 5.60 -8.76 7.81
N SER A 109 6.67 -8.03 7.46
CA SER A 109 7.66 -8.51 6.48
C SER A 109 8.45 -9.71 6.99
N THR A 110 8.82 -9.76 8.27
CA THR A 110 9.57 -10.90 8.84
C THR A 110 8.72 -12.16 9.02
N ILE A 111 7.43 -12.01 9.35
CA ILE A 111 6.51 -13.13 9.53
C ILE A 111 6.05 -13.66 8.17
N LEU A 112 5.54 -12.79 7.29
CA LEU A 112 4.95 -13.20 6.01
C LEU A 112 6.02 -13.42 4.92
N GLY A 113 7.17 -12.74 5.00
CA GLY A 113 8.19 -12.77 3.95
C GLY A 113 8.65 -14.19 3.61
N GLY A 114 8.57 -14.54 2.32
CA GLY A 114 8.98 -15.86 1.81
C GLY A 114 8.09 -17.03 2.25
N SER A 115 6.94 -16.76 2.88
CA SER A 115 5.99 -17.79 3.31
C SER A 115 5.05 -18.24 2.18
N PRO A 116 4.45 -19.44 2.30
CA PRO A 116 3.32 -19.87 1.47
C PRO A 116 2.16 -18.86 1.44
N VAL A 117 1.82 -18.25 2.57
CA VAL A 117 0.76 -17.21 2.63
C VAL A 117 1.12 -16.00 1.75
N ALA A 118 2.33 -15.46 1.87
CA ALA A 118 2.74 -14.33 1.02
C ALA A 118 2.75 -14.71 -0.47
N LYS A 119 3.15 -15.94 -0.80
CA LYS A 119 3.08 -16.46 -2.17
C LYS A 119 1.64 -16.57 -2.67
N ALA A 120 0.72 -17.05 -1.83
CA ALA A 120 -0.71 -17.13 -2.14
C ALA A 120 -1.31 -15.76 -2.39
N ILE A 121 -1.04 -14.77 -1.51
CA ILE A 121 -1.51 -13.38 -1.68
C ILE A 121 -1.03 -12.80 -3.01
N ARG A 122 0.25 -12.93 -3.33
CA ARG A 122 0.82 -12.43 -4.60
C ARG A 122 0.19 -13.10 -5.82
N ARG A 123 0.01 -14.42 -5.79
CA ARG A 123 -0.58 -15.16 -6.90
C ARG A 123 -2.05 -14.80 -7.08
N ARG A 124 -2.83 -14.86 -6.00
CA ARG A 124 -4.26 -14.51 -6.01
C ARG A 124 -4.47 -13.07 -6.45
N ASN A 125 -3.60 -12.14 -6.04
CA ASN A 125 -3.68 -10.76 -6.54
C ASN A 125 -3.43 -10.68 -8.05
N ALA A 126 -2.44 -11.38 -8.58
CA ALA A 126 -2.22 -11.46 -10.02
C ALA A 126 -3.41 -12.13 -10.75
N ASP A 127 -4.14 -13.00 -10.06
CA ASP A 127 -5.35 -13.69 -10.55
C ASP A 127 -6.67 -12.97 -10.15
N GLY A 128 -6.64 -11.67 -9.85
CA GLY A 128 -7.84 -10.83 -9.69
C GLY A 128 -8.25 -10.49 -8.25
N MET A 129 -7.72 -11.20 -7.23
CA MET A 129 -8.02 -10.91 -5.82
C MET A 129 -7.53 -9.51 -5.43
N HIS A 130 -8.35 -8.73 -4.73
CA HIS A 130 -7.95 -7.39 -4.32
C HIS A 130 -7.15 -7.43 -3.03
N VAL A 131 -6.16 -6.54 -2.89
CA VAL A 131 -5.36 -6.45 -1.66
C VAL A 131 -5.30 -5.00 -1.21
N GLY A 132 -5.83 -4.75 -0.02
CA GLY A 132 -5.76 -3.46 0.65
C GLY A 132 -4.92 -3.54 1.91
N GLY A 133 -4.51 -2.39 2.42
CA GLY A 133 -3.93 -2.33 3.75
C GLY A 133 -3.73 -0.91 4.23
N THR A 134 -3.77 -0.73 5.55
CA THR A 134 -3.63 0.59 6.17
C THR A 134 -2.33 0.72 6.95
N SER A 135 -1.70 1.90 6.89
CA SER A 135 -0.45 2.18 7.61
C SER A 135 0.63 1.12 7.29
N ALA A 136 1.08 0.33 8.25
CA ALA A 136 2.01 -0.78 8.01
C ALA A 136 1.55 -1.74 6.90
N GLY A 137 0.25 -2.03 6.81
CA GLY A 137 -0.35 -2.84 5.76
C GLY A 137 -0.28 -2.20 4.38
N ALA A 138 -0.24 -0.87 4.28
CA ALA A 138 -0.03 -0.16 3.01
C ALA A 138 1.44 -0.23 2.58
N ALA A 139 2.36 -0.04 3.53
CA ALA A 139 3.80 0.02 3.27
C ALA A 139 4.35 -1.31 2.72
N ILE A 140 3.78 -2.44 3.11
CA ILE A 140 4.25 -3.76 2.68
C ILE A 140 3.76 -4.17 1.28
N LEU A 141 2.77 -3.50 0.69
CA LEU A 141 2.19 -3.94 -0.59
C LEU A 141 3.20 -3.94 -1.77
N PRO A 142 4.06 -2.90 -1.93
CA PRO A 142 5.04 -2.89 -3.01
C PRO A 142 6.22 -3.86 -2.79
N GLU A 143 7.10 -3.97 -3.78
CA GLU A 143 8.31 -4.79 -3.71
C GLU A 143 9.33 -4.22 -2.73
N HIS A 144 9.51 -2.90 -2.76
CA HIS A 144 10.40 -2.18 -1.87
C HIS A 144 9.55 -1.41 -0.85
N MET A 145 9.69 -1.78 0.41
CA MET A 145 8.94 -1.20 1.52
C MET A 145 9.82 -0.19 2.27
N ILE A 146 9.27 1.00 2.54
CA ILE A 146 9.83 1.93 3.52
C ILE A 146 9.51 1.37 4.92
N ALA A 147 10.51 0.73 5.53
CA ALA A 147 10.38 0.08 6.83
C ALA A 147 10.57 1.06 8.00
N GLY A 148 11.15 2.22 7.76
CA GLY A 148 11.42 3.23 8.76
C GLY A 148 12.22 4.38 8.18
N GLY A 149 12.60 5.33 9.03
CA GLY A 149 13.36 6.49 8.59
C GLY A 149 13.00 7.73 9.39
N ARG A 150 13.84 8.74 9.25
CA ARG A 150 13.70 10.02 9.94
C ARG A 150 12.55 10.84 9.35
N SER A 151 11.86 11.58 10.20
CA SER A 151 11.00 12.68 9.77
C SER A 151 11.86 13.89 9.35
N GLY A 152 11.27 14.78 8.57
CA GLY A 152 11.91 15.97 8.02
C GLY A 152 11.65 16.12 6.52
N HIS A 153 11.77 17.35 6.03
CA HIS A 153 11.61 17.67 4.62
C HIS A 153 12.86 17.38 3.76
N THR A 154 14.06 17.41 4.36
CA THR A 154 15.32 17.28 3.62
C THR A 154 15.72 15.81 3.44
N PRO A 155 15.93 15.32 2.21
CA PRO A 155 16.45 13.98 1.99
C PRO A 155 17.89 13.87 2.47
N ARG A 156 18.21 12.74 3.11
CA ARG A 156 19.56 12.40 3.60
C ARG A 156 19.87 10.95 3.28
N VAL A 157 21.16 10.63 3.12
CA VAL A 157 21.60 9.28 2.74
C VAL A 157 21.10 8.20 3.73
N ASP A 158 21.15 8.48 5.03
CA ASP A 158 20.68 7.59 6.11
C ASP A 158 19.23 7.90 6.55
N GLY A 159 18.47 8.63 5.71
CA GLY A 159 17.14 9.14 6.03
C GLY A 159 16.04 8.08 6.02
N VAL A 160 16.27 6.94 5.35
CA VAL A 160 15.27 5.88 5.16
C VAL A 160 15.86 4.50 5.41
N VAL A 161 15.02 3.61 5.94
CA VAL A 161 15.32 2.17 6.06
C VAL A 161 14.39 1.45 5.11
N MET A 162 14.98 0.72 4.15
CA MET A 162 14.25 -0.09 3.18
C MET A 162 14.24 -1.55 3.61
N ALA A 163 13.15 -2.25 3.31
CA ALA A 163 13.03 -3.69 3.46
C ALA A 163 12.22 -4.28 2.30
N PRO A 164 12.26 -5.60 2.07
CA PRO A 164 11.36 -6.24 1.12
C PRO A 164 9.89 -6.15 1.57
N GLY A 165 8.99 -5.88 0.63
CA GLY A 165 7.54 -6.04 0.82
C GLY A 165 7.00 -7.28 0.11
N LEU A 166 5.69 -7.32 -0.12
CA LEU A 166 5.00 -8.41 -0.81
C LEU A 166 5.24 -8.38 -2.33
N GLY A 167 5.61 -7.22 -2.90
CA GLY A 167 5.87 -7.14 -4.33
C GLY A 167 4.63 -7.34 -5.18
N LEU A 168 3.48 -6.80 -4.76
CA LEU A 168 2.27 -6.74 -5.59
C LEU A 168 2.44 -5.76 -6.76
N THR A 169 3.27 -4.73 -6.54
CA THR A 169 3.77 -3.82 -7.57
C THR A 169 5.24 -3.51 -7.31
N ASN A 170 6.02 -3.32 -8.36
CA ASN A 170 7.39 -2.81 -8.29
C ASN A 170 7.49 -1.36 -8.77
N ARG A 171 6.37 -0.76 -9.16
CA ARG A 171 6.33 0.59 -9.74
C ARG A 171 6.21 1.69 -8.70
N LEU A 172 5.79 1.36 -7.48
CA LEU A 172 5.54 2.33 -6.41
C LEU A 172 6.46 2.10 -5.21
N LEU A 173 6.87 3.20 -4.58
CA LEU A 173 7.35 3.26 -3.21
C LEU A 173 6.28 3.97 -2.39
N ILE A 174 5.79 3.33 -1.32
CA ILE A 174 4.68 3.85 -0.54
C ILE A 174 5.16 4.29 0.84
N ASP A 175 4.80 5.52 1.18
CA ASP A 175 4.86 6.04 2.54
C ASP A 175 3.45 6.45 3.00
N GLN A 176 3.24 6.42 4.32
CA GLN A 176 1.94 6.54 4.99
C GLN A 176 2.06 7.52 6.16
N HIS A 177 0.94 7.95 6.76
CA HIS A 177 0.89 9.05 7.72
C HIS A 177 1.73 10.26 7.27
N PHE A 178 1.68 10.56 5.97
CA PHE A 178 2.79 11.19 5.26
C PHE A 178 3.02 12.64 5.71
N ARG A 179 2.05 13.53 5.50
CA ARG A 179 2.11 14.90 6.01
C ARG A 179 2.11 14.94 7.53
N GLN A 180 1.33 14.08 8.18
CA GLN A 180 1.14 14.07 9.63
C GLN A 180 2.44 13.80 10.40
N ARG A 181 3.40 13.10 9.78
CA ARG A 181 4.69 12.76 10.40
C ARG A 181 5.88 13.36 9.66
N ASP A 182 5.64 14.32 8.79
CA ASP A 182 6.65 15.00 7.99
C ASP A 182 7.64 14.03 7.29
N ARG A 183 7.14 13.28 6.31
CA ARG A 183 7.86 12.15 5.71
C ARG A 183 8.39 12.41 4.30
N LEU A 184 8.39 13.65 3.84
CA LEU A 184 8.86 14.01 2.48
C LEU A 184 10.33 13.67 2.27
N GLY A 185 11.21 14.04 3.21
CA GLY A 185 12.65 13.84 3.07
C GLY A 185 13.00 12.35 2.92
N ARG A 186 12.40 11.48 3.73
CA ARG A 186 12.66 10.04 3.62
C ARG A 186 12.07 9.38 2.38
N LEU A 187 10.92 9.87 1.87
CA LEU A 187 10.38 9.40 0.59
C LEU A 187 11.29 9.81 -0.57
N LEU A 188 11.79 11.05 -0.56
CA LEU A 188 12.76 11.54 -1.54
C LEU A 188 14.05 10.71 -1.50
N THR A 189 14.56 10.38 -0.30
CA THR A 189 15.69 9.45 -0.14
C THR A 189 15.38 8.05 -0.71
N ALA A 190 14.17 7.53 -0.48
CA ALA A 190 13.79 6.23 -1.01
C ALA A 190 13.76 6.22 -2.55
N VAL A 191 13.19 7.27 -3.15
CA VAL A 191 13.15 7.46 -4.61
C VAL A 191 14.56 7.61 -5.19
N SER A 192 15.48 8.28 -4.49
CA SER A 192 16.86 8.41 -4.98
C SER A 192 17.64 7.09 -5.00
N PHE A 193 17.28 6.11 -4.16
CA PHE A 193 17.81 4.75 -4.26
C PHE A 193 17.19 3.93 -5.40
N ASN A 194 16.00 4.29 -5.86
CA ASN A 194 15.27 3.57 -6.89
C ASN A 194 14.52 4.53 -7.83
N PRO A 195 15.23 5.18 -8.77
CA PRO A 195 14.62 6.15 -9.69
C PRO A 195 13.72 5.50 -10.75
N PHE A 196 13.57 4.17 -10.75
CA PHE A 196 12.56 3.49 -11.57
C PHE A 196 11.15 3.64 -10.97
N ALA A 197 11.04 3.64 -9.64
CA ALA A 197 9.75 3.68 -8.94
C ALA A 197 9.24 5.10 -8.73
N VAL A 198 7.91 5.27 -8.71
CA VAL A 198 7.23 6.49 -8.29
C VAL A 198 7.10 6.49 -6.77
N GLY A 199 7.49 7.57 -6.11
CA GLY A 199 7.23 7.77 -4.70
C GLY A 199 5.79 8.22 -4.46
N VAL A 200 5.09 7.61 -3.52
CA VAL A 200 3.70 7.93 -3.16
C VAL A 200 3.62 8.12 -1.65
N GLY A 201 3.40 9.36 -1.22
CA GLY A 201 3.12 9.72 0.16
C GLY A 201 1.63 9.84 0.40
N LEU A 202 1.08 8.97 1.25
CA LEU A 202 -0.35 8.93 1.61
C LEU A 202 -0.58 9.62 2.96
N ASP A 203 -1.40 10.67 2.95
CA ASP A 203 -1.91 11.25 4.19
C ASP A 203 -2.87 10.29 4.91
N GLU A 204 -3.07 10.52 6.20
CA GLU A 204 -4.13 9.83 6.96
C GLU A 204 -5.51 9.98 6.29
N ASP A 205 -6.37 8.99 6.50
CA ASP A 205 -7.71 8.91 5.89
C ASP A 205 -7.69 9.16 4.37
N THR A 206 -6.64 8.68 3.69
CA THR A 206 -6.45 8.80 2.25
C THR A 206 -5.88 7.50 1.69
N ALA A 207 -6.37 7.07 0.55
CA ALA A 207 -5.98 5.86 -0.14
C ALA A 207 -5.77 6.13 -1.63
N ILE A 208 -5.02 5.25 -2.28
CA ILE A 208 -5.06 5.13 -3.74
C ILE A 208 -5.67 3.79 -4.13
N PHE A 209 -6.47 3.77 -5.18
CA PHE A 209 -7.04 2.56 -5.74
C PHE A 209 -6.31 2.22 -7.04
N LEU A 210 -5.18 1.51 -6.94
CA LEU A 210 -4.35 1.16 -8.10
C LEU A 210 -4.97 -0.01 -8.88
N GLY A 211 -5.62 0.31 -9.99
CA GLY A 211 -6.30 -0.62 -10.88
C GLY A 211 -5.33 -1.43 -11.76
N PRO A 212 -5.79 -2.52 -12.40
CA PRO A 212 -4.97 -3.40 -13.24
C PRO A 212 -4.34 -2.72 -14.46
N ASP A 213 -4.93 -1.62 -14.91
CA ASP A 213 -4.45 -0.75 -16.00
C ASP A 213 -3.19 0.05 -15.63
N GLY A 214 -2.80 0.05 -14.36
CA GLY A 214 -1.63 0.80 -13.89
C GLY A 214 -1.94 2.24 -13.51
N SER A 215 -3.22 2.65 -13.53
CA SER A 215 -3.65 3.94 -13.01
C SER A 215 -4.22 3.81 -11.60
N PHE A 216 -4.11 4.87 -10.81
CA PHE A 216 -4.78 4.96 -9.53
C PHE A 216 -5.64 6.21 -9.41
N GLU A 217 -6.69 6.10 -8.60
CA GLU A 217 -7.53 7.21 -8.18
C GLU A 217 -7.37 7.44 -6.68
N VAL A 218 -7.35 8.71 -6.26
CA VAL A 218 -7.28 9.11 -4.85
C VAL A 218 -8.66 9.07 -4.21
N VAL A 219 -8.73 8.48 -3.01
CA VAL A 219 -9.97 8.33 -2.23
C VAL A 219 -9.70 8.65 -0.75
N GLY A 220 -10.45 9.56 -0.15
CA GLY A 220 -10.31 9.99 1.22
C GLY A 220 -10.35 11.50 1.43
N SER A 221 -10.02 11.96 2.63
CA SER A 221 -10.14 13.36 3.03
C SER A 221 -8.84 14.17 2.94
N GLY A 222 -7.69 13.50 2.82
CA GLY A 222 -6.39 14.15 2.68
C GLY A 222 -5.93 14.24 1.22
N ALA A 223 -4.62 14.15 1.03
CA ALA A 223 -4.00 14.22 -0.29
C ALA A 223 -2.92 13.14 -0.46
N VAL A 224 -2.59 12.88 -1.72
CA VAL A 224 -1.51 12.00 -2.14
C VAL A 224 -0.42 12.83 -2.77
N THR A 225 0.79 12.74 -2.21
CA THR A 225 1.99 13.34 -2.80
C THR A 225 2.66 12.33 -3.71
N VAL A 226 2.68 12.61 -5.00
CA VAL A 226 3.41 11.82 -6.00
C VAL A 226 4.76 12.49 -6.25
N VAL A 227 5.83 11.72 -6.11
CA VAL A 227 7.20 12.09 -6.46
C VAL A 227 7.62 11.24 -7.67
N ASP A 228 7.71 11.87 -8.83
CA ASP A 228 8.11 11.22 -10.07
C ASP A 228 9.57 11.56 -10.43
N PRO A 229 10.48 10.56 -10.42
CA PRO A 229 11.87 10.75 -10.81
C PRO A 229 12.14 10.69 -12.31
N THR A 230 11.14 10.57 -13.18
CA THR A 230 11.35 10.43 -14.64
C THR A 230 12.16 11.58 -15.25
N GLY A 231 12.02 12.80 -14.71
CA GLY A 231 12.79 13.98 -15.12
C GLY A 231 14.11 14.18 -14.36
N LEU A 232 14.52 13.26 -13.48
CA LEU A 232 15.69 13.42 -12.62
C LEU A 232 16.98 13.48 -13.47
N THR A 233 17.62 14.65 -13.49
CA THR A 233 18.86 14.89 -14.24
C THR A 233 20.12 14.77 -13.38
N TYR A 234 19.98 14.85 -12.06
CA TYR A 234 21.10 14.76 -11.13
C TYR A 234 20.66 14.20 -9.77
N SER A 235 21.49 13.33 -9.19
CA SER A 235 21.39 12.87 -7.82
C SER A 235 22.79 12.85 -7.20
N SER A 236 22.95 13.33 -5.98
CA SER A 236 24.21 13.20 -5.22
C SER A 236 24.23 11.97 -4.31
N MET A 237 23.31 11.03 -4.49
CA MET A 237 23.05 9.94 -3.55
C MET A 237 24.21 8.94 -3.45
N ASP A 238 24.94 8.72 -4.54
CA ASP A 238 26.08 7.80 -4.64
C ASP A 238 27.37 8.40 -4.05
N SER A 239 27.48 9.72 -4.00
CA SER A 239 28.70 10.43 -3.56
C SER A 239 28.58 11.13 -2.21
N ALA A 240 27.36 11.35 -1.70
CA ALA A 240 27.13 12.01 -0.42
C ALA A 240 27.49 11.10 0.77
N ALA A 241 28.05 11.68 1.84
CA ALA A 241 28.35 10.93 3.05
C ALA A 241 27.08 10.64 3.86
N PRO A 242 27.08 9.63 4.75
CA PRO A 242 25.98 9.42 5.69
C PRO A 242 25.62 10.69 6.46
N LYS A 243 24.32 10.93 6.67
CA LYS A 243 23.73 12.14 7.28
C LYS A 243 23.79 13.41 6.42
N GLU A 244 24.52 13.45 5.32
CA GLU A 244 24.52 14.62 4.44
C GLU A 244 23.21 14.75 3.67
N PRO A 245 22.77 15.99 3.36
CA PRO A 245 21.67 16.24 2.44
C PRO A 245 21.95 15.66 1.05
N VAL A 246 20.90 15.17 0.40
CA VAL A 246 20.97 14.67 -0.98
C VAL A 246 20.40 15.75 -1.92
N SER A 247 21.14 16.07 -2.98
CA SER A 247 20.66 16.93 -4.05
C SER A 247 19.93 16.08 -5.10
N LEU A 248 18.73 16.51 -5.48
CA LEU A 248 17.91 15.88 -6.52
C LEU A 248 17.39 16.99 -7.44
N ILE A 249 17.74 16.95 -8.73
CA ILE A 249 17.36 17.98 -9.71
C ILE A 249 16.48 17.36 -10.79
N GLY A 250 15.30 17.95 -11.04
CA GLY A 250 14.37 17.50 -12.08
C GLY A 250 13.26 16.56 -11.61
N LEU A 251 13.07 16.42 -10.30
CA LEU A 251 11.89 15.72 -9.75
C LEU A 251 10.59 16.45 -10.11
N GLN A 252 9.57 15.69 -10.48
CA GLN A 252 8.21 16.20 -10.61
C GLN A 252 7.40 15.84 -9.37
N LEU A 253 6.57 16.78 -8.92
CA LEU A 253 5.71 16.61 -7.76
C LEU A 253 4.27 16.91 -8.13
N HIS A 254 3.37 15.97 -7.80
CA HIS A 254 1.93 16.18 -7.89
C HIS A 254 1.31 16.04 -6.51
N LEU A 255 0.40 16.94 -6.18
CA LEU A 255 -0.48 16.83 -5.02
C LEU A 255 -1.88 16.54 -5.52
N LEU A 256 -2.36 15.34 -5.22
CA LEU A 256 -3.61 14.79 -5.75
C LEU A 256 -4.61 14.63 -4.60
N ALA A 257 -5.74 15.32 -4.69
CA ALA A 257 -6.86 15.20 -3.74
C ALA A 257 -7.91 14.22 -4.28
N GLU A 258 -9.01 14.02 -3.53
CA GLU A 258 -10.15 13.16 -3.88
C GLU A 258 -10.51 13.20 -5.38
N GLY A 259 -10.64 12.01 -5.98
CA GLY A 259 -11.06 11.83 -7.37
C GLY A 259 -9.98 12.13 -8.42
N ALA A 260 -8.85 12.74 -8.04
CA ALA A 260 -7.72 12.91 -8.95
C ALA A 260 -7.08 11.56 -9.27
N ARG A 261 -6.50 11.45 -10.47
CA ARG A 261 -5.90 10.21 -10.96
C ARG A 261 -4.44 10.38 -11.35
N TYR A 262 -3.70 9.28 -11.34
CA TYR A 262 -2.34 9.22 -11.85
C TYR A 262 -2.10 7.89 -12.55
N ASP A 263 -1.54 7.93 -13.75
CA ASP A 263 -1.10 6.76 -14.50
C ASP A 263 0.38 6.52 -14.26
N VAL A 264 0.71 5.36 -13.68
CA VAL A 264 2.07 5.03 -13.24
C VAL A 264 2.99 4.67 -14.41
N GLU A 265 2.43 4.25 -15.55
CA GLU A 265 3.18 3.90 -16.76
C GLU A 265 3.44 5.14 -17.61
N THR A 266 2.41 5.94 -17.87
CA THR A 266 2.54 7.16 -18.70
C THR A 266 3.04 8.37 -17.92
N ARG A 267 3.07 8.29 -16.58
CA ARG A 267 3.53 9.33 -15.65
C ARG A 267 2.70 10.61 -15.73
N GLN A 268 1.39 10.47 -15.96
CA GLN A 268 0.48 11.61 -16.11
C GLN A 268 -0.51 11.70 -14.95
N ALA A 269 -0.68 12.92 -14.43
CA ALA A 269 -1.72 13.26 -13.47
C ALA A 269 -2.96 13.82 -14.18
N PHE A 270 -4.13 13.47 -13.68
CA PHE A 270 -5.42 13.93 -14.19
C PHE A 270 -6.24 14.55 -13.06
N ALA A 271 -6.87 15.69 -13.35
CA ALA A 271 -7.82 16.31 -12.44
C ALA A 271 -9.04 15.39 -12.18
N PRO A 272 -9.73 15.56 -11.04
CA PRO A 272 -11.00 14.88 -10.80
C PRO A 272 -11.99 15.16 -11.92
N ASP A 273 -12.77 14.14 -12.32
CA ASP A 273 -13.85 14.33 -13.28
C ASP A 273 -15.06 14.97 -12.56
N PRO A 274 -15.43 16.23 -12.89
CA PRO A 274 -16.55 16.90 -12.24
C PRO A 274 -17.90 16.23 -12.51
N SER A 275 -17.97 15.36 -13.52
CA SER A 275 -19.21 14.68 -13.94
C SER A 275 -19.45 13.31 -13.30
N ALA A 276 -18.49 12.82 -12.50
CA ALA A 276 -18.53 11.49 -11.87
C ALA A 276 -18.90 11.49 -10.38
N GLN A 277 -19.23 12.65 -9.79
CA GLN A 277 -19.62 12.82 -8.38
C GLN A 277 -21.14 12.77 -8.18
#